data_AF-A0A4Q3BXS4-F1
#
_entry.id   AF-A0A4Q3BXS4-F1
#
_cell.length_a   1.000
_cell.length_b   1.000
_cell.length_c   1.000
_cell.angle_alpha   90.00
_cell.angle_beta   90.00
_cell.angle_gamma   90.00
#
_symmetry.space_group_name_H-M   'P 1'
#
loop_
_entity.id
_entity.type
_entity.pdbx_description
1 polymer ?
#
loop_
_entity_poly.entity_id
_entity_poly.type
_entity_poly.pdbx_seq_one_letter_code
_entity_poly.pdbx_strand_id
1 'polypeptide(L)'
;EDRLNLADIVLFEMEQIMARPKAAAPALLHLFDRLEERFDGKPTLLVLDEAWLFLDSPIFAARIREWLKTLRKKNVAVVFATQSLADIAESAIAPTLIESCPTRIYLPNERAFEPQQRQAYERFGLNGTEIELIATAQRKRQYYYASPKGRRLFELGLGPIALAFCAASGPAVRTLMGKLERESSQTPFWRRFLIARQLGWVLDALDANEALPPPANAQRPPETV
;
A
#
# COMPACT_ATOMS: atom_id res chain seq x y z
N GLU A 1 -2.68 -14.08 28.41
CA GLU A 1 -1.95 -12.85 28.00
C GLU A 1 -1.62 -12.97 26.52
N ASP A 2 -2.07 -12.00 25.72
CA ASP A 2 -1.95 -12.02 24.27
C ASP A 2 -0.80 -11.07 23.85
N ARG A 3 0.26 -11.63 23.27
CA ARG A 3 1.56 -10.99 22.96
C ARG A 3 1.63 -10.51 21.51
N LEU A 4 0.60 -9.83 21.02
CA LEU A 4 0.68 -9.13 19.74
C LEU A 4 1.56 -7.87 19.91
N ASN A 5 2.87 -8.04 20.01
CA ASN A 5 3.83 -6.94 19.95
C ASN A 5 4.00 -6.57 18.48
N LEU A 6 3.19 -5.62 18.02
CA LEU A 6 3.10 -5.23 16.62
C LEU A 6 4.36 -4.45 16.19
N ALA A 7 5.19 -5.11 15.37
CA ALA A 7 6.38 -4.52 14.74
C ALA A 7 6.03 -3.33 13.82
N ASP A 8 7.03 -2.61 13.32
CA ASP A 8 6.80 -1.45 12.43
C ASP A 8 6.04 -1.82 11.15
N ILE A 9 6.23 -3.04 10.65
CA ILE A 9 5.47 -3.63 9.56
C ILE A 9 4.75 -4.86 10.10
N VAL A 10 3.44 -4.91 9.91
CA VAL A 10 2.61 -6.06 10.28
C VAL A 10 1.73 -6.45 9.10
N LEU A 11 1.69 -7.74 8.81
CA LEU A 11 0.82 -8.33 7.78
C LEU A 11 -0.11 -9.34 8.44
N PHE A 12 -1.39 -9.22 8.15
CA PHE A 12 -2.42 -10.18 8.55
C PHE A 12 -2.89 -10.92 7.29
N GLU A 13 -2.60 -12.22 7.20
CA GLU A 13 -3.11 -13.10 6.13
C GLU A 13 -4.55 -13.45 6.46
N MET A 14 -5.50 -13.02 5.63
CA MET A 14 -6.93 -13.09 5.91
C MET A 14 -7.70 -14.10 5.06
N GLU A 15 -7.12 -14.67 4.01
CA GLU A 15 -7.81 -15.59 3.10
C GLU A 15 -8.39 -16.79 3.84
N GLN A 16 -7.57 -17.45 4.67
CA GLN A 16 -8.00 -18.68 5.36
C GLN A 16 -9.06 -18.41 6.43
N ILE A 17 -8.99 -17.27 7.10
CA ILE A 17 -9.96 -16.92 8.14
C ILE A 17 -11.29 -16.49 7.53
N MET A 18 -11.25 -15.83 6.37
CA MET A 18 -12.44 -15.42 5.63
C MET A 18 -13.20 -16.60 5.04
N ALA A 19 -12.53 -17.70 4.72
CA ALA A 19 -13.18 -18.96 4.39
C ALA A 19 -13.97 -19.59 5.57
N ARG A 20 -13.92 -19.01 6.78
CA ARG A 20 -14.60 -19.48 7.99
C ARG A 20 -15.47 -18.37 8.61
N PRO A 21 -16.67 -18.08 8.07
CA PRO A 21 -17.49 -16.93 8.47
C PRO A 21 -17.77 -16.80 9.97
N LYS A 22 -17.96 -17.94 10.67
CA LYS A 22 -18.20 -17.97 12.12
C LYS A 22 -16.99 -17.49 12.95
N ALA A 23 -15.78 -17.66 12.44
CA ALA A 23 -14.54 -17.24 13.10
C ALA A 23 -14.05 -15.87 12.61
N ALA A 24 -14.35 -15.50 11.36
CA ALA A 24 -13.96 -14.23 10.77
C ALA A 24 -14.48 -13.02 11.57
N ALA A 25 -15.78 -13.01 11.91
CA ALA A 25 -16.41 -11.95 12.71
C ALA A 25 -15.66 -11.59 14.00
N PRO A 26 -15.51 -12.51 14.98
CA PRO A 26 -14.84 -12.19 16.24
C PRO A 26 -13.34 -11.91 16.07
N ALA A 27 -12.66 -12.60 15.15
CA ALA A 27 -11.22 -12.39 14.94
C ALA A 27 -10.91 -11.01 14.37
N LEU A 28 -11.70 -10.55 13.40
CA LEU A 28 -11.55 -9.23 12.80
C LEU A 28 -11.94 -8.12 13.77
N LEU A 29 -12.99 -8.31 14.58
CA LEU A 29 -13.32 -7.35 15.65
C LEU A 29 -12.16 -7.21 16.64
N HIS A 30 -11.60 -8.32 17.11
CA HIS A 30 -10.43 -8.30 17.99
C HIS A 30 -9.24 -7.60 17.32
N LEU A 31 -8.97 -7.92 16.05
CA LEU A 31 -7.90 -7.28 15.28
C LEU A 31 -8.09 -5.77 15.19
N PHE A 32 -9.30 -5.30 14.93
CA PHE A 32 -9.64 -3.89 14.86
C PHE A 32 -9.41 -3.18 16.20
N ASP A 33 -9.86 -3.78 17.31
CA ASP A 33 -9.65 -3.22 18.63
C ASP A 33 -8.15 -3.09 18.95
N ARG A 34 -7.33 -4.10 18.60
CA ARG A 34 -5.87 -4.05 18.75
C ARG A 34 -5.19 -2.99 17.90
N LEU A 35 -5.64 -2.81 16.67
CA LEU A 35 -5.12 -1.76 15.80
C LEU A 35 -5.46 -0.37 16.35
N GLU A 36 -6.68 -0.19 16.86
CA GLU A 36 -7.11 1.05 17.49
C GLU A 36 -6.30 1.42 18.74
N GLU A 37 -5.95 0.43 19.58
CA GLU A 37 -5.06 0.58 20.74
C GLU A 37 -3.65 1.06 20.32
N ARG A 38 -3.17 0.65 19.14
CA ARG A 38 -1.84 0.99 18.64
C ARG A 38 -1.75 2.37 18.01
N PHE A 39 -2.86 2.95 17.57
CA PHE A 39 -2.87 4.25 16.90
C PHE A 39 -2.63 5.40 17.91
N ASP A 40 -1.37 5.51 18.32
CA ASP A 40 -0.81 6.42 19.34
C ASP A 40 -0.46 7.82 18.80
N GLY A 41 -0.80 8.11 17.53
CA GLY A 41 -0.48 9.36 16.84
C GLY A 41 0.77 9.31 15.96
N LYS A 42 1.55 8.22 16.00
CA LYS A 42 2.63 8.01 15.02
C LYS A 42 2.05 7.86 13.61
N PRO A 43 2.70 8.45 12.58
CA PRO A 43 2.27 8.28 11.19
C PRO A 43 2.15 6.80 10.85
N THR A 44 0.94 6.34 10.55
CA THR A 44 0.66 4.92 10.29
C THR A 44 -0.05 4.77 8.97
N LEU A 45 0.37 3.79 8.17
CA LEU A 45 -0.30 3.39 6.94
C LEU A 45 -1.07 2.10 7.19
N LEU A 46 -2.40 2.16 7.14
CA LEU A 46 -3.28 1.00 7.18
C LEU A 46 -3.67 0.63 5.75
N VAL A 47 -3.16 -0.51 5.26
CA VAL A 47 -3.47 -1.02 3.92
C VAL A 47 -4.51 -2.13 4.03
N LEU A 48 -5.61 -1.97 3.30
CA LEU A 48 -6.71 -2.90 3.19
C LEU A 48 -6.72 -3.46 1.76
N ASP A 49 -6.07 -4.60 1.58
CA ASP A 49 -5.91 -5.27 0.29
C ASP A 49 -7.06 -6.25 0.03
N GLU A 50 -7.71 -6.13 -1.13
CA GLU A 50 -8.93 -6.85 -1.52
C GLU A 50 -10.01 -6.89 -0.43
N ALA A 51 -10.14 -5.78 0.30
CA ALA A 51 -11.02 -5.69 1.45
C ALA A 51 -12.51 -5.60 1.09
N TRP A 52 -12.87 -5.68 -0.20
CA TRP A 52 -14.26 -5.70 -0.65
C TRP A 52 -15.04 -6.88 -0.04
N LEU A 53 -14.39 -8.03 0.19
CA LEU A 53 -14.97 -9.19 0.87
C LEU A 53 -15.48 -8.84 2.27
N PHE A 54 -14.88 -7.87 2.96
CA PHE A 54 -15.36 -7.43 4.26
C PHE A 54 -16.54 -6.45 4.15
N LEU A 55 -16.72 -5.77 3.01
CA LEU A 55 -17.75 -4.74 2.86
C LEU A 55 -19.17 -5.31 2.79
N ASP A 56 -19.33 -6.58 2.43
CA ASP A 56 -20.62 -7.27 2.44
C ASP A 56 -21.12 -7.57 3.86
N SER A 57 -20.23 -7.57 4.86
CA SER A 57 -20.61 -7.74 6.26
C SER A 57 -21.02 -6.39 6.86
N PRO A 58 -22.26 -6.24 7.35
CA PRO A 58 -22.73 -4.99 7.93
C PRO A 58 -21.89 -4.49 9.10
N ILE A 59 -21.36 -5.42 9.91
CA ILE A 59 -20.52 -5.11 11.09
C ILE A 59 -19.20 -4.47 10.63
N PHE A 60 -18.56 -5.06 9.62
CA PHE A 60 -17.28 -4.56 9.11
C PHE A 60 -17.44 -3.29 8.29
N ALA A 61 -18.45 -3.23 7.44
CA ALA A 61 -18.81 -2.01 6.72
C ALA A 61 -19.01 -0.82 7.68
N ALA A 62 -19.69 -1.04 8.81
CA ALA A 62 -19.87 -0.02 9.84
C ALA A 62 -18.52 0.41 10.47
N ARG A 63 -17.66 -0.54 10.84
CA ARG A 63 -16.35 -0.23 11.43
C ARG A 63 -15.42 0.51 10.44
N ILE A 64 -15.33 0.06 9.20
CA ILE A 64 -14.54 0.75 8.16
C ILE A 64 -15.05 2.17 7.93
N ARG A 65 -16.38 2.36 7.89
CA ARG A 65 -16.99 3.68 7.78
C ARG A 65 -16.64 4.59 8.95
N GLU A 66 -16.60 4.05 10.17
CA GLU A 66 -16.16 4.77 11.37
C GLU A 66 -14.67 5.16 11.25
N TRP A 67 -13.81 4.21 10.90
CA TRP A 67 -12.38 4.42 10.74
C TRP A 67 -12.05 5.51 9.74
N LEU A 68 -12.69 5.50 8.56
CA LEU A 68 -12.51 6.53 7.55
C LEU A 68 -12.78 7.95 8.06
N LYS A 69 -13.64 8.10 9.07
CA LYS A 69 -13.98 9.40 9.69
C LYS A 69 -13.06 9.78 10.86
N THR A 70 -12.56 8.81 11.61
CA THR A 70 -11.88 9.04 12.89
C THR A 70 -10.36 8.93 12.79
N LEU A 71 -9.84 8.03 11.95
CA LEU A 71 -8.42 7.66 11.91
C LEU A 71 -7.50 8.80 11.46
N ARG A 72 -8.01 9.75 10.66
CA ARG A 72 -7.26 10.96 10.32
C ARG A 72 -6.78 11.73 11.56
N LYS A 73 -7.59 11.79 12.63
CA LYS A 73 -7.22 12.47 13.88
C LYS A 73 -6.12 11.73 14.65
N LYS A 74 -5.97 10.43 14.40
CA LYS A 74 -4.91 9.58 14.97
C LYS A 74 -3.65 9.51 14.09
N ASN A 75 -3.53 10.37 13.07
CA ASN A 75 -2.42 10.37 12.11
C ASN A 75 -2.25 9.06 11.32
N VAL A 76 -3.38 8.42 11.01
CA VAL A 76 -3.44 7.17 10.24
C VAL A 76 -3.99 7.46 8.85
N ALA A 77 -3.26 7.02 7.83
CA ALA A 77 -3.72 7.01 6.44
C ALA A 77 -4.25 5.62 6.09
N VAL A 78 -5.47 5.56 5.55
CA VAL A 78 -6.08 4.30 5.09
C VAL A 78 -5.93 4.20 3.58
N VAL A 79 -5.45 3.05 3.10
CA VAL A 79 -5.30 2.74 1.66
C VAL A 79 -6.14 1.52 1.35
N PHE A 80 -7.05 1.65 0.39
CA PHE A 80 -7.77 0.53 -0.20
C PHE A 80 -7.08 0.13 -1.49
N ALA A 81 -6.76 -1.16 -1.62
CA ALA A 81 -6.26 -1.76 -2.85
C ALA A 81 -7.26 -2.82 -3.31
N THR A 82 -7.71 -2.73 -4.56
CA THR A 82 -8.63 -3.72 -5.14
C THR A 82 -8.44 -3.82 -6.65
N GLN A 83 -8.71 -5.00 -7.19
CA GLN A 83 -8.76 -5.27 -8.61
C GLN A 83 -10.10 -4.87 -9.25
N SER A 84 -11.20 -4.84 -8.49
CA SER A 84 -12.54 -4.54 -9.00
C SER A 84 -13.07 -3.23 -8.42
N LEU A 85 -13.10 -2.19 -9.27
CA LEU A 85 -13.77 -0.94 -8.90
C LEU A 85 -15.28 -1.12 -8.77
N ALA A 86 -15.86 -2.07 -9.50
CA ALA A 86 -17.30 -2.35 -9.49
C ALA A 86 -17.74 -2.87 -8.11
N ASP A 87 -16.97 -3.78 -7.49
CA ASP A 87 -17.30 -4.36 -6.18
C ASP A 87 -17.37 -3.26 -5.11
N ILE A 88 -16.47 -2.27 -5.20
CA ILE A 88 -16.53 -1.11 -4.32
C ILE A 88 -17.73 -0.20 -4.66
N ALA A 89 -18.00 0.04 -5.94
CA ALA A 89 -19.09 0.91 -6.40
C ALA A 89 -20.49 0.39 -6.01
N GLU A 90 -20.63 -0.92 -5.84
CA GLU A 90 -21.87 -1.59 -5.45
C GLU A 90 -21.98 -1.79 -3.93
N SER A 91 -20.89 -1.59 -3.18
CA SER A 91 -20.86 -1.75 -1.73
C SER A 91 -21.71 -0.72 -0.97
N ALA A 92 -22.22 -1.12 0.20
CA ALA A 92 -23.00 -0.25 1.09
C ALA A 92 -22.22 0.95 1.67
N ILE A 93 -20.89 0.97 1.50
CA ILE A 93 -20.03 2.08 1.95
C ILE A 93 -19.46 2.90 0.79
N ALA A 94 -19.86 2.64 -0.46
CA ALA A 94 -19.38 3.36 -1.64
C ALA A 94 -19.44 4.90 -1.48
N PRO A 95 -20.53 5.51 -0.98
CA PRO A 95 -20.57 6.96 -0.79
C PRO A 95 -19.50 7.46 0.19
N THR A 96 -19.29 6.74 1.30
CA THR A 96 -18.26 7.09 2.29
C THR A 96 -16.87 6.94 1.70
N LEU A 97 -16.59 5.89 0.93
CA LEU A 97 -15.30 5.70 0.27
C LEU A 97 -15.02 6.79 -0.76
N ILE A 98 -16.02 7.15 -1.58
CA ILE A 98 -15.88 8.22 -2.57
C ILE A 98 -15.57 9.56 -1.88
N GLU A 99 -16.22 9.87 -0.77
CA GLU A 99 -15.99 11.09 0.00
C GLU A 99 -14.64 11.07 0.76
N SER A 100 -14.34 9.96 1.42
CA SER A 100 -13.24 9.85 2.39
C SER A 100 -11.91 9.44 1.75
N CYS A 101 -11.93 8.92 0.52
CA CYS A 101 -10.74 8.58 -0.27
C CYS A 101 -10.62 9.50 -1.50
N PRO A 102 -10.27 10.78 -1.31
CA PRO A 102 -10.22 11.74 -2.42
C PRO A 102 -9.00 11.52 -3.33
N THR A 103 -7.93 10.90 -2.82
CA THR A 103 -6.74 10.53 -3.59
C THR A 103 -6.92 9.13 -4.15
N ARG A 104 -6.78 8.99 -5.46
CA ARG A 104 -6.96 7.73 -6.18
C ARG A 104 -5.81 7.52 -7.16
N ILE A 105 -5.34 6.29 -7.25
CA ILE A 105 -4.34 5.86 -8.22
C ILE A 105 -4.96 4.72 -9.00
N TYR A 106 -5.21 4.97 -10.29
CA TYR A 106 -5.75 3.97 -11.19
C TYR A 106 -4.61 3.34 -11.97
N LEU A 107 -4.62 2.01 -12.02
CA LEU A 107 -3.69 1.22 -12.82
C LEU A 107 -4.25 1.04 -14.23
N PRO A 108 -3.39 0.79 -15.23
CA PRO A 108 -3.82 0.55 -16.60
C PRO A 108 -4.81 -0.61 -16.71
N ASN A 109 -5.95 -0.34 -17.34
CA ASN A 109 -7.05 -1.31 -17.49
C ASN A 109 -7.68 -1.21 -18.88
N GLU A 110 -7.22 -2.05 -19.80
CA GLU A 110 -7.74 -2.14 -21.19
C GLU A 110 -9.26 -2.34 -21.25
N ARG A 111 -9.86 -2.94 -20.21
CA ARG A 111 -11.30 -3.19 -20.10
C ARG A 111 -12.09 -1.99 -19.61
N ALA A 112 -11.45 -0.86 -19.32
CA ALA A 112 -12.14 0.34 -18.82
C ALA A 112 -13.15 0.93 -19.82
N PHE A 113 -13.05 0.59 -21.12
CA PHE A 113 -14.06 0.93 -22.13
C PHE A 113 -15.30 0.03 -22.10
N GLU A 114 -15.23 -1.16 -21.51
CA GLU A 114 -16.38 -2.06 -21.43
C GLU A 114 -17.51 -1.36 -20.65
N PRO A 115 -18.77 -1.42 -21.12
CA PRO A 115 -19.85 -0.63 -20.53
C PRO A 115 -20.00 -0.76 -19.01
N GLN A 116 -19.84 -1.97 -18.47
CA GLN A 116 -19.94 -2.24 -17.04
C GLN A 116 -18.79 -1.59 -16.26
N GLN A 117 -17.54 -1.73 -16.73
CA GLN A 117 -16.37 -1.12 -16.08
C GLN A 117 -16.43 0.39 -16.18
N ARG A 118 -16.79 0.91 -17.36
CA ARG A 118 -16.93 2.34 -17.61
C ARG A 118 -17.88 2.99 -16.62
N GLN A 119 -19.04 2.38 -16.35
CA GLN A 119 -20.00 2.87 -15.38
C GLN A 119 -19.39 2.96 -13.97
N ALA A 120 -18.56 2.00 -13.56
CA ALA A 120 -17.86 2.05 -12.29
C ALA A 120 -16.89 3.25 -12.23
N TYR A 121 -16.08 3.46 -13.29
CA TYR A 121 -15.19 4.63 -13.34
C TYR A 121 -15.96 5.97 -13.30
N GLU A 122 -17.06 6.06 -14.03
CA GLU A 122 -17.93 7.26 -14.05
C GLU A 122 -18.55 7.54 -12.66
N ARG A 123 -18.99 6.50 -11.93
CA ARG A 123 -19.46 6.63 -10.53
C ARG A 123 -18.38 7.18 -9.59
N PHE A 124 -17.11 6.93 -9.89
CA PHE A 124 -15.96 7.48 -9.17
C PHE A 124 -15.54 8.88 -9.67
N GLY A 125 -16.33 9.49 -10.55
CA GLY A 125 -16.14 10.87 -11.02
C GLY A 125 -15.08 11.01 -12.10
N LEU A 126 -14.82 9.96 -12.88
CA LEU A 126 -13.98 10.05 -14.06
C LEU A 126 -14.81 10.41 -15.29
N ASN A 127 -14.26 11.25 -16.15
CA ASN A 127 -14.83 11.53 -17.45
C ASN A 127 -14.29 10.57 -18.53
N GLY A 128 -14.87 10.63 -19.73
CA GLY A 128 -14.51 9.75 -20.84
C GLY A 128 -13.03 9.80 -21.23
N THR A 129 -12.41 10.98 -21.23
CA THR A 129 -10.99 11.15 -21.55
C THR A 129 -10.08 10.52 -20.49
N GLU A 130 -10.45 10.61 -19.21
CA GLU A 130 -9.67 9.98 -18.13
C GLU A 130 -9.77 8.45 -18.19
N ILE A 131 -10.94 7.94 -18.52
CA ILE A 131 -11.17 6.50 -18.74
C ILE A 131 -10.35 6.00 -19.93
N GLU A 132 -10.33 6.76 -21.03
CA GLU A 132 -9.50 6.47 -22.19
C GLU A 132 -8.01 6.44 -21.84
N LEU A 133 -7.51 7.43 -21.09
CA LEU A 133 -6.13 7.46 -20.62
C LEU A 133 -5.77 6.21 -19.79
N ILE A 134 -6.66 5.79 -18.88
CA ILE A 134 -6.48 4.57 -18.08
C ILE A 134 -6.48 3.32 -18.98
N ALA A 135 -7.36 3.28 -19.97
CA ALA A 135 -7.51 2.14 -20.86
C ALA A 135 -6.29 1.93 -21.77
N THR A 136 -5.67 3.02 -22.22
CA THR A 136 -4.53 2.98 -23.14
C THR A 136 -3.17 3.10 -22.45
N ALA A 137 -3.12 3.24 -21.12
CA ALA A 137 -1.87 3.42 -20.37
C ALA A 137 -0.97 2.16 -20.41
N GLN A 138 0.34 2.38 -20.30
CA GLN A 138 1.34 1.30 -20.29
C GLN A 138 1.38 0.59 -18.94
N ARG A 139 1.03 -0.70 -18.92
CA ARG A 139 1.12 -1.58 -17.74
C ARG A 139 2.52 -1.56 -17.12
N LYS A 140 2.57 -1.60 -15.79
CA LYS A 140 3.80 -1.61 -14.97
C LYS A 140 4.71 -0.38 -15.16
N ARG A 141 4.20 0.69 -15.75
CA ARG A 141 4.97 1.90 -16.02
C ARG A 141 4.17 3.15 -15.75
N GLN A 142 2.98 3.25 -16.35
CA GLN A 142 2.09 4.39 -16.25
C GLN A 142 0.96 4.13 -15.25
N TYR A 143 0.56 5.18 -14.56
CA TYR A 143 -0.49 5.18 -13.55
C TYR A 143 -1.25 6.50 -13.64
N TYR A 144 -2.57 6.47 -13.46
CA TYR A 144 -3.39 7.67 -13.48
C TYR A 144 -3.69 8.13 -12.06
N TYR A 145 -3.15 9.29 -11.68
CA TYR A 145 -3.39 9.92 -10.39
C TYR A 145 -4.58 10.86 -10.47
N ALA A 146 -5.47 10.81 -9.49
CA ALA A 146 -6.56 11.77 -9.33
C ALA A 146 -6.69 12.18 -7.86
N SER A 147 -6.65 13.49 -7.60
CA SER A 147 -6.93 14.06 -6.28
C SER A 147 -7.49 15.48 -6.39
N PRO A 148 -7.92 16.09 -5.27
CA PRO A 148 -8.34 17.49 -5.25
C PRO A 148 -7.24 18.46 -5.70
N LYS A 149 -5.96 18.06 -5.67
CA LYS A 149 -4.83 18.88 -6.12
C LYS A 149 -4.58 18.82 -7.63
N GLY A 150 -5.24 17.91 -8.33
CA GLY A 150 -5.05 17.71 -9.77
C GLY A 150 -5.11 16.25 -10.17
N ARG A 151 -5.14 16.03 -11.48
CA ARG A 151 -5.29 14.70 -12.08
C ARG A 151 -4.30 14.60 -13.24
N ARG A 152 -3.54 13.50 -13.32
CA ARG A 152 -2.47 13.34 -14.33
C ARG A 152 -2.05 11.88 -14.48
N LEU A 153 -1.76 11.49 -15.72
CA LEU A 153 -1.00 10.28 -16.02
C LEU A 153 0.49 10.50 -15.71
N PHE A 154 1.07 9.63 -14.89
CA PHE A 154 2.48 9.71 -14.50
C PHE A 154 3.17 8.36 -14.66
N GLU A 155 4.51 8.40 -14.76
CA GLU A 155 5.35 7.22 -14.80
C GLU A 155 6.10 7.07 -13.48
N LEU A 156 6.15 5.85 -12.93
CA LEU A 156 7.05 5.56 -11.84
C LEU A 156 8.45 5.33 -12.40
N GLY A 157 9.34 6.32 -12.23
CA GLY A 157 10.75 6.25 -12.59
C GLY A 157 11.55 5.33 -11.66
N LEU A 158 11.12 4.07 -11.50
CA LEU A 158 11.78 3.11 -10.62
C LEU A 158 13.13 2.71 -11.23
N GLY A 159 14.21 3.17 -10.61
CA GLY A 159 15.56 2.71 -10.93
C GLY A 159 15.76 1.22 -10.59
N PRO A 160 16.91 0.65 -10.96
CA PRO A 160 17.18 -0.78 -10.78
C PRO A 160 17.10 -1.22 -9.31
N ILE A 161 17.49 -0.36 -8.37
CA ILE A 161 17.39 -0.60 -6.92
C ILE A 161 15.92 -0.69 -6.49
N ALA A 162 15.11 0.30 -6.83
CA ALA A 162 13.69 0.31 -6.48
C ALA A 162 12.96 -0.89 -7.10
N LEU A 163 13.23 -1.19 -8.37
CA LEU A 163 12.69 -2.38 -9.04
C LEU A 163 13.13 -3.69 -8.39
N ALA A 164 14.33 -3.75 -7.79
CA ALA A 164 14.79 -4.95 -7.10
C ALA A 164 13.84 -5.36 -5.98
N PHE A 165 13.29 -4.39 -5.26
CA PHE A 165 12.38 -4.60 -4.13
C PHE A 165 10.90 -4.53 -4.54
N CYS A 166 10.49 -3.47 -5.26
CA CYS A 166 9.09 -3.23 -5.59
C CYS A 166 8.54 -4.18 -6.67
N ALA A 167 9.40 -4.73 -7.53
CA ALA A 167 9.00 -5.68 -8.58
C ALA A 167 9.46 -7.12 -8.28
N ALA A 168 9.66 -7.46 -6.99
CA ALA A 168 10.18 -8.74 -6.53
C ALA A 168 9.16 -9.90 -6.54
N SER A 169 8.07 -9.79 -7.31
CA SER A 169 6.97 -10.77 -7.29
C SER A 169 7.11 -11.92 -8.28
N GLY A 170 8.13 -11.92 -9.15
CA GLY A 170 8.30 -12.96 -10.17
C GLY A 170 8.76 -14.33 -9.61
N PRO A 171 8.43 -15.47 -10.26
CA PRO A 171 8.81 -16.80 -9.78
C PRO A 171 10.31 -16.97 -9.52
N ALA A 172 11.16 -16.48 -10.44
CA ALA A 172 12.61 -16.54 -10.30
C ALA A 172 13.11 -15.77 -9.06
N VAL A 173 12.51 -14.60 -8.78
CA VAL A 173 12.86 -13.80 -7.60
C VAL A 173 12.43 -14.50 -6.32
N ARG A 174 11.23 -15.09 -6.29
CA ARG A 174 10.77 -15.89 -5.13
C ARG A 174 11.67 -17.08 -4.85
N THR A 175 12.08 -17.82 -5.89
CA THR A 175 13.05 -18.91 -5.74
C THR A 175 14.39 -18.42 -5.21
N LEU A 176 14.87 -17.27 -5.67
CA LEU A 176 16.10 -16.66 -5.18
C LEU A 176 15.97 -16.27 -3.70
N MET A 177 14.89 -15.59 -3.31
CA MET A 177 14.63 -15.20 -1.92
C MET A 177 14.62 -16.43 -1.00
N GLY A 178 13.89 -17.49 -1.38
CA GLY A 178 13.86 -18.72 -0.59
C GLY A 178 15.18 -19.49 -0.53
N LYS A 179 16.09 -19.32 -1.50
CA LYS A 179 17.47 -19.81 -1.37
C LYS A 179 18.24 -19.00 -0.33
N LEU A 180 18.18 -17.67 -0.44
CA LEU A 180 18.89 -16.77 0.47
C LEU A 180 18.41 -16.92 1.93
N GLU A 181 17.12 -17.10 2.17
CA GLU A 181 16.57 -17.29 3.52
C GLU A 181 17.00 -18.60 4.18
N ARG A 182 17.22 -19.67 3.40
CA ARG A 182 17.67 -20.97 3.93
C ARG A 182 19.16 -20.99 4.27
N GLU A 183 19.93 -20.12 3.65
CA GLU A 183 21.35 -19.93 3.93
C GLU A 183 21.53 -19.06 5.18
N SER A 184 21.99 -19.66 6.28
CA SER A 184 22.38 -18.91 7.48
C SER A 184 23.58 -18.00 7.16
N SER A 185 23.47 -16.72 7.48
CA SER A 185 24.53 -15.73 7.27
C SER A 185 24.43 -14.62 8.29
N GLN A 186 25.58 -14.08 8.69
CA GLN A 186 25.67 -12.85 9.49
C GLN A 186 25.39 -11.59 8.67
N THR A 187 25.45 -11.68 7.34
CA THR A 187 25.14 -10.55 6.46
C THR A 187 23.62 -10.37 6.34
N PRO A 188 23.09 -9.16 6.56
CA PRO A 188 21.66 -8.89 6.41
C PRO A 188 21.12 -9.32 5.05
N PHE A 189 19.89 -9.84 5.05
CA PHE A 189 19.22 -10.35 3.85
C PHE A 189 19.25 -9.36 2.69
N TRP A 190 18.92 -8.08 2.93
CA TRP A 190 18.82 -7.07 1.87
C TRP A 190 20.15 -6.83 1.15
N ARG A 191 21.30 -6.93 1.84
CA ARG A 191 22.64 -6.81 1.22
C ARG A 191 22.93 -7.99 0.30
N ARG A 192 22.69 -9.20 0.80
CA ARG A 192 22.82 -10.44 0.02
C ARG A 192 21.89 -10.46 -1.18
N PHE A 193 20.67 -9.95 -1.02
CA PHE A 193 19.68 -9.85 -2.07
C PHE A 193 20.12 -8.88 -3.17
N LEU A 194 20.69 -7.71 -2.83
CA LEU A 194 21.25 -6.78 -3.81
C LEU A 194 22.40 -7.42 -4.60
N ILE A 195 23.34 -8.09 -3.94
CA ILE A 195 24.45 -8.80 -4.61
C ILE A 195 23.89 -9.85 -5.58
N ALA A 196 22.95 -10.68 -5.14
CA ALA A 196 22.35 -11.73 -5.96
C ALA A 196 21.55 -11.17 -7.15
N ARG A 197 21.08 -9.92 -7.06
CA ARG A 197 20.41 -9.18 -8.13
C ARG A 197 21.38 -8.38 -9.02
N GLN A 198 22.69 -8.60 -8.88
CA GLN A 198 23.76 -7.89 -9.60
C GLN A 198 23.81 -6.39 -9.31
N LEU A 199 23.41 -6.02 -8.09
CA LEU A 199 23.40 -4.64 -7.58
C LEU A 199 24.42 -4.47 -6.43
N GLY A 200 25.52 -5.23 -6.46
CA GLY A 200 26.59 -5.15 -5.46
C GLY A 200 27.21 -3.76 -5.35
N TRP A 201 27.29 -3.03 -6.48
CA TRP A 201 27.79 -1.66 -6.54
C TRP A 201 27.05 -0.68 -5.60
N VAL A 202 25.79 -0.97 -5.26
CA VAL A 202 25.02 -0.16 -4.31
C VAL A 202 25.62 -0.26 -2.90
N LEU A 203 26.13 -1.43 -2.54
CA LEU A 203 26.78 -1.65 -1.25
C LEU A 203 28.09 -0.87 -1.17
N ASP A 204 28.90 -0.93 -2.23
CA ASP A 204 30.15 -0.16 -2.32
C ASP A 204 29.90 1.34 -2.10
N ALA A 205 28.83 1.88 -2.68
CA ALA A 205 28.43 3.28 -2.53
C ALA A 205 27.93 3.61 -1.10
N LEU A 206 27.18 2.72 -0.47
CA LEU A 206 26.69 2.91 0.91
C LEU A 206 27.83 2.82 1.92
N ASP A 207 28.73 1.84 1.77
CA ASP A 207 29.85 1.60 2.67
C ASP A 207 30.89 2.73 2.57
N ALA A 208 31.14 3.23 1.36
CA ALA A 208 31.97 4.42 1.17
C ALA A 208 31.39 5.67 1.87
N ASN A 209 30.06 5.76 1.98
CA ASN A 209 29.39 6.89 2.64
C ASN A 209 29.36 6.74 4.17
N GLU A 210 29.26 5.52 4.69
CA GLU A 210 29.40 5.25 6.13
C GLU A 210 30.85 5.45 6.63
N ALA A 211 31.84 5.31 5.75
CA ALA A 211 33.24 5.57 6.04
C ALA A 211 33.63 7.06 6.10
N LEU A 212 32.74 7.97 5.69
CA LEU A 212 32.95 9.41 5.83
C LEU A 212 32.65 9.85 7.27
N PRO A 213 33.56 10.58 7.95
CA PRO A 213 33.24 11.14 9.26
C PRO A 213 32.03 12.09 9.14
N PRO A 214 31.14 12.15 10.15
CA PRO A 214 30.01 13.06 10.12
C PRO A 214 30.50 14.49 9.88
N PRO A 215 29.77 15.31 9.11
CA PRO A 215 30.17 16.69 8.84
C PRO A 215 30.35 17.42 10.17
N ALA A 216 31.53 18.00 10.38
CA ALA A 216 31.84 18.78 11.56
C ALA A 216 30.89 19.98 11.65
N ASN A 217 29.93 19.92 12.58
CA ASN A 217 29.08 21.03 13.05
C ASN A 217 28.58 22.01 11.97
N ALA A 218 27.38 21.77 11.45
CA ALA A 218 26.52 22.89 11.06
C ALA A 218 26.06 23.60 12.34
N GLN A 219 26.89 24.51 12.86
CA GLN A 219 26.48 25.47 13.89
C GLN A 219 25.25 26.22 13.35
N ARG A 220 24.08 25.98 13.96
CA ARG A 220 22.93 26.87 13.76
C ARG A 220 23.38 28.28 14.19
N PRO A 221 23.20 29.32 13.35
CA PRO A 221 23.42 30.67 13.82
C PRO A 221 22.46 30.95 14.99
N PRO A 222 22.87 31.73 16.00
CA PRO A 222 22.04 32.04 17.15
C PRO A 222 20.79 32.78 16.67
N GLU A 223 19.62 32.35 17.16
CA GLU A 223 18.37 33.09 17.00
C GLU A 223 18.55 34.47 17.64
N THR A 224 18.60 35.51 16.80
CA THR A 224 18.50 36.90 17.25
C THR A 224 17.07 37.20 17.66
N VAL A 225 16.90 37.39 18.98
CA VAL A 225 15.88 38.11 19.78
C VAL A 225 14.47 38.22 19.20
#